data_AF-A0A830HGW6-F1
#
_entry.id   AF-A0A830HGW6-F1
#
_cell.length_a   1.000
_cell.length_b   1.000
_cell.length_c   1.000
_cell.angle_alpha   90.00
_cell.angle_beta   90.00
_cell.angle_gamma   90.00
#
_symmetry.space_group_name_H-M   'P 1'
#
loop_
_entity.id
_entity.type
_entity.pdbx_description
1 polymer ?
#
loop_
_entity_poly.entity_id
_entity_poly.type
_entity_poly.pdbx_seq_one_letter_code
_entity_poly.pdbx_strand_id
1 'polypeptide(L)'
;MPGGAMPPQLSAHLKMVAPYIVEFTGTLFLTLVVSLAGKSTVTGQAPIAIGLMLAAMIYMGGHVSGANYNPAVSMAVLVRGKLGVPQFAGYVVVQVLGALCAARMGALAIGAENTPLPQPGADVMTGHAFLMEFLFTYALDAVVLNVATTVSTEGNSFYGLAIGVTVTAGAYAAGPVSGAAFNPAVATGLFAVHETTKYFWLYWVGPLSGGLAAGLFFHLINSEENDLRFGAADDLEKRAAAVGGHTSVYRTEVTDWLKSVRGGVSYQKSFASLDRDGDKKISLEELTSALLEQGLNTTQISDMFAAADTDNDGTITEAEYIAILEKAKSA
;
A
#
# COMPACT_ATOMS: atom_id res chain seq x y z
N MET A 1 23.15 24.51 -8.44
CA MET A 1 22.96 25.08 -7.09
C MET A 1 22.83 23.91 -6.13
N PRO A 2 23.57 23.85 -5.01
CA PRO A 2 23.37 22.79 -4.04
C PRO A 2 22.01 23.02 -3.38
N GLY A 3 21.04 22.14 -3.68
CA GLY A 3 19.69 22.23 -3.15
C GLY A 3 19.71 21.97 -1.65
N GLY A 4 19.45 22.99 -0.84
CA GLY A 4 19.30 22.83 0.61
C GLY A 4 18.21 21.82 0.93
N ALA A 5 18.47 20.96 1.91
CA ALA A 5 17.49 19.98 2.38
C ALA A 5 16.19 20.69 2.80
N MET A 6 15.03 20.09 2.46
CA MET A 6 13.75 20.65 2.86
C MET A 6 13.63 20.72 4.40
N PRO A 7 12.96 21.76 4.94
CA PRO A 7 12.68 21.84 6.37
C PRO A 7 11.98 20.57 6.88
N PRO A 8 12.36 20.01 8.05
CA PRO A 8 11.82 18.74 8.55
C PRO A 8 10.29 18.71 8.68
N GLN A 9 9.68 19.82 9.13
CA GLN A 9 8.22 19.94 9.25
C GLN A 9 7.52 19.90 7.88
N LEU A 10 8.08 20.58 6.88
CA LEU A 10 7.53 20.55 5.51
C LEU A 10 7.64 19.15 4.91
N SER A 11 8.75 18.45 5.16
CA SER A 11 8.94 17.05 4.76
C SER A 11 7.90 16.11 5.41
N ALA A 12 7.61 16.30 6.70
CA ALA A 12 6.60 15.51 7.42
C ALA A 12 5.18 15.74 6.87
N HIS A 13 4.78 16.99 6.66
CA HIS A 13 3.47 17.30 6.08
C HIS A 13 3.30 16.73 4.67
N LEU A 14 4.34 16.83 3.83
CA LEU A 14 4.31 16.26 2.48
C LEU A 14 4.18 14.74 2.51
N LYS A 15 4.87 14.04 3.42
CA LYS A 15 4.72 12.58 3.59
C LYS A 15 3.29 12.18 4.01
N MET A 16 2.59 13.00 4.78
CA MET A 16 1.20 12.73 5.17
C MET A 16 0.21 12.99 4.03
N VAL A 17 0.44 14.00 3.20
CA VAL A 17 -0.53 14.42 2.16
C VAL A 17 -0.28 13.72 0.81
N ALA A 18 0.97 13.40 0.48
CA ALA A 18 1.34 12.80 -0.80
C ALA A 18 0.54 11.54 -1.17
N PRO A 19 0.24 10.60 -0.26
CA PRO A 19 -0.56 9.43 -0.60
C PRO A 19 -1.93 9.80 -1.18
N TYR A 20 -2.61 10.80 -0.63
CA TYR A 20 -3.92 11.25 -1.10
C TYR A 20 -3.86 11.94 -2.47
N ILE A 21 -2.79 12.71 -2.74
CA ILE A 21 -2.56 13.33 -4.05
C ILE A 21 -2.34 12.25 -5.11
N VAL A 22 -1.57 11.21 -4.77
CA VAL A 22 -1.31 10.10 -5.67
C VAL A 22 -2.59 9.31 -5.93
N GLU A 23 -3.37 8.99 -4.91
CA GLU A 23 -4.68 8.32 -5.04
C GLU A 23 -5.63 9.11 -5.95
N PHE A 24 -5.75 10.43 -5.76
CA PHE A 24 -6.51 11.31 -6.65
C PHE A 24 -6.00 11.22 -8.09
N THR A 25 -4.69 11.35 -8.29
CA THR A 25 -4.06 11.43 -9.61
C THR A 25 -4.22 10.13 -10.39
N GLY A 26 -3.96 8.98 -9.76
CA GLY A 26 -4.12 7.68 -10.40
C GLY A 26 -5.56 7.37 -10.76
N THR A 27 -6.52 7.63 -9.86
CA THR A 27 -7.95 7.46 -10.17
C THR A 27 -8.42 8.42 -11.26
N LEU A 28 -7.89 9.65 -11.29
CA LEU A 28 -8.18 10.62 -12.35
C LEU A 28 -7.76 10.09 -13.72
N PHE A 29 -6.51 9.67 -13.89
CA PHE A 29 -6.03 9.17 -15.19
C PHE A 29 -6.68 7.85 -15.59
N LEU A 30 -6.90 6.94 -14.64
CA LEU A 30 -7.65 5.70 -14.88
C LEU A 30 -9.05 6.00 -15.43
N THR A 31 -9.82 6.82 -14.72
CA THR A 31 -11.21 7.15 -15.10
C THR A 31 -11.26 7.97 -16.39
N LEU A 32 -10.26 8.82 -16.65
CA LEU A 32 -10.18 9.60 -17.88
C LEU A 32 -10.00 8.70 -19.09
N VAL A 33 -9.15 7.68 -19.01
CA VAL A 33 -8.99 6.68 -20.08
C VAL A 33 -10.28 5.89 -20.29
N VAL A 34 -10.96 5.48 -19.22
CA VAL A 34 -12.28 4.82 -19.33
C VAL A 34 -13.28 5.74 -20.06
N SER A 35 -13.33 7.02 -19.70
CA SER A 35 -14.23 8.00 -20.30
C SER A 35 -13.95 8.19 -21.80
N LEU A 36 -12.68 8.45 -22.15
CA LEU A 36 -12.28 8.71 -23.53
C LEU A 36 -12.39 7.49 -24.45
N ALA A 37 -12.36 6.28 -23.89
CA ALA A 37 -12.50 5.04 -24.66
C ALA A 37 -13.85 4.95 -25.40
N GLY A 38 -14.90 5.63 -24.93
CA GLY A 38 -16.22 5.63 -25.55
C GLY A 38 -16.29 6.25 -26.95
N LYS A 39 -15.31 7.06 -27.34
CA LYS A 39 -15.20 7.65 -28.69
C LYS A 39 -13.94 7.20 -29.44
N SER A 40 -13.33 6.10 -29.03
CA SER A 40 -12.15 5.56 -29.71
C SER A 40 -12.51 5.02 -31.11
N THR A 41 -11.60 5.20 -32.07
CA THR A 41 -11.77 4.73 -33.46
C THR A 41 -11.31 3.30 -33.68
N VAL A 42 -10.61 2.72 -32.70
CA VAL A 42 -10.34 1.28 -32.66
C VAL A 42 -11.58 0.63 -32.03
N THR A 43 -11.88 -0.62 -32.39
CA THR A 43 -12.97 -1.38 -31.76
C THR A 43 -12.40 -2.34 -30.70
N GLY A 44 -12.95 -2.33 -29.49
CA GLY A 44 -12.63 -3.32 -28.45
C GLY A 44 -11.28 -3.13 -27.71
N GLN A 45 -10.61 -2.00 -27.88
CA GLN A 45 -9.34 -1.62 -27.21
C GLN A 45 -9.52 -1.05 -25.80
N ALA A 46 -10.74 -0.71 -25.37
CA ALA A 46 -10.95 -0.10 -24.07
C ALA A 46 -10.31 -0.93 -22.93
N PRO A 47 -10.48 -2.27 -22.87
CA PRO A 47 -9.88 -3.09 -21.81
C PRO A 47 -8.34 -2.97 -21.74
N ILE A 48 -7.64 -3.08 -22.87
CA ILE A 48 -6.17 -2.99 -22.89
C ILE A 48 -5.68 -1.58 -22.55
N ALA A 49 -6.35 -0.53 -23.02
CA ALA A 49 -6.00 0.85 -22.69
C ALA A 49 -6.17 1.14 -21.19
N ILE A 50 -7.28 0.67 -20.60
CA ILE A 50 -7.59 0.84 -19.17
C ILE A 50 -6.56 0.10 -18.32
N GLY A 51 -6.28 -1.17 -18.63
CA GLY A 51 -5.33 -1.96 -17.85
C GLY A 51 -3.88 -1.50 -17.96
N LEU A 52 -3.44 -1.04 -19.14
CA LEU A 52 -2.11 -0.44 -19.31
C LEU A 52 -1.99 0.90 -18.57
N MET A 53 -3.03 1.74 -18.60
CA MET A 53 -3.04 2.98 -17.82
C MET A 53 -2.98 2.70 -16.32
N LEU A 54 -3.75 1.72 -15.84
CA LEU A 54 -3.70 1.30 -14.45
C LEU A 54 -2.29 0.84 -14.06
N ALA A 55 -1.67 -0.05 -14.86
CA ALA A 55 -0.30 -0.51 -14.61
C ALA A 55 0.69 0.65 -14.54
N ALA A 56 0.62 1.60 -15.49
CA ALA A 56 1.50 2.77 -15.50
C ALA A 56 1.32 3.66 -14.26
N MET A 57 0.08 3.91 -13.84
CA MET A 57 -0.19 4.69 -12.62
C MET A 57 0.24 3.95 -11.35
N ILE A 58 0.16 2.62 -11.32
CA ILE A 58 0.67 1.81 -10.20
C ILE A 58 2.19 1.94 -10.11
N TYR A 59 2.91 1.82 -11.23
CA TYR A 59 4.36 2.02 -11.22
C TYR A 59 4.76 3.45 -10.83
N MET A 60 3.96 4.44 -11.20
CA MET A 60 4.21 5.84 -10.84
C MET A 60 4.00 6.10 -9.35
N GLY A 61 2.92 5.60 -8.75
CA GLY A 61 2.48 6.01 -7.42
C GLY A 61 2.52 4.95 -6.32
N GLY A 62 2.82 3.70 -6.66
CA GLY A 62 2.74 2.57 -5.74
C GLY A 62 3.65 2.72 -4.51
N HIS A 63 4.86 3.24 -4.70
CA HIS A 63 5.81 3.49 -3.63
C HIS A 63 5.42 4.66 -2.69
N VAL A 64 4.42 5.46 -3.06
CA VAL A 64 3.96 6.61 -2.25
C VAL A 64 2.68 6.30 -1.50
N SER A 65 1.69 5.69 -2.17
CA SER A 65 0.34 5.50 -1.62
C SER A 65 -0.10 4.04 -1.48
N GLY A 66 0.62 3.11 -2.11
CA GLY A 66 0.12 1.77 -2.42
C GLY A 66 -0.63 1.69 -3.75
N ALA A 67 -0.99 2.83 -4.37
CA ALA A 67 -1.65 2.93 -5.66
C ALA A 67 -2.94 2.11 -5.76
N ASN A 68 -3.82 2.27 -4.78
CA ASN A 68 -5.08 1.53 -4.73
C ASN A 68 -6.02 2.00 -5.85
N TYR A 69 -6.17 3.32 -6.02
CA TYR A 69 -7.00 4.01 -7.02
C TYR A 69 -8.46 3.55 -7.11
N ASN A 70 -8.90 2.76 -6.13
CA ASN A 70 -10.14 2.00 -6.13
C ASN A 70 -10.59 1.75 -4.68
N PRO A 71 -11.83 2.13 -4.32
CA PRO A 71 -12.41 1.84 -3.01
C PRO A 71 -12.44 0.34 -2.66
N ALA A 72 -12.63 -0.56 -3.64
CA ALA A 72 -12.61 -2.01 -3.42
C ALA A 72 -11.22 -2.54 -3.09
N VAL A 73 -10.19 -2.14 -3.85
CA VAL A 73 -8.79 -2.44 -3.53
C VAL A 73 -8.44 -1.90 -2.14
N SER A 74 -8.86 -0.67 -1.82
CA SER A 74 -8.63 -0.07 -0.51
C SER A 74 -9.31 -0.86 0.62
N MET A 75 -10.49 -1.42 0.38
CA MET A 75 -11.17 -2.32 1.30
C MET A 75 -10.37 -3.62 1.50
N ALA A 76 -9.87 -4.23 0.42
CA ALA A 76 -9.07 -5.44 0.51
C ALA A 76 -7.77 -5.22 1.32
N VAL A 77 -7.08 -4.10 1.10
CA VAL A 77 -5.86 -3.73 1.86
C VAL A 77 -6.17 -3.38 3.32
N LEU A 78 -7.32 -2.75 3.59
CA LEU A 78 -7.83 -2.52 4.95
C LEU A 78 -8.10 -3.85 5.66
N VAL A 79 -8.80 -4.79 5.02
CA VAL A 79 -9.08 -6.12 5.58
C VAL A 79 -7.78 -6.86 5.86
N ARG A 80 -6.81 -6.83 4.92
CA ARG A 80 -5.45 -7.35 5.12
C ARG A 80 -4.75 -6.76 6.35
N GLY A 81 -5.07 -5.53 6.73
CA GLY A 81 -4.49 -4.83 7.89
C GLY A 81 -3.31 -3.93 7.53
N LYS A 82 -3.16 -3.54 6.26
CA LYS A 82 -2.07 -2.66 5.79
C LYS A 82 -2.53 -1.26 5.41
N LEU A 83 -3.80 -0.95 5.70
CA LEU A 83 -4.40 0.37 5.61
C LEU A 83 -5.22 0.62 6.87
N GLY A 84 -5.07 1.78 7.51
CA GLY A 84 -5.89 2.16 8.66
C GLY A 84 -7.27 2.67 8.23
N VAL A 85 -8.28 2.54 9.10
CA VAL A 85 -9.66 3.01 8.81
C VAL A 85 -9.72 4.51 8.42
N PRO A 86 -9.03 5.44 9.11
CA PRO A 86 -9.05 6.85 8.71
C PRO A 86 -8.44 7.09 7.33
N GLN A 87 -7.33 6.41 7.02
CA GLN A 87 -6.67 6.52 5.73
C GLN A 87 -7.52 5.91 4.61
N PHE A 88 -8.17 4.77 4.86
CA PHE A 88 -9.16 4.19 3.95
C PHE A 88 -10.26 5.18 3.61
N ALA A 89 -10.87 5.82 4.62
CA ALA A 89 -11.93 6.81 4.38
C ALA A 89 -11.43 7.98 3.53
N GLY A 90 -10.23 8.50 3.83
CA GLY A 90 -9.62 9.57 3.04
C GLY A 90 -9.29 9.15 1.61
N TYR A 91 -8.82 7.92 1.38
CA TYR A 91 -8.58 7.34 0.06
C TYR A 91 -9.87 7.30 -0.76
N VAL A 92 -10.95 6.76 -0.19
CA VAL A 92 -12.25 6.68 -0.88
C VAL A 92 -12.72 8.07 -1.33
N VAL A 93 -12.57 9.09 -0.49
CA VAL A 93 -12.94 10.47 -0.83
C VAL A 93 -12.12 10.98 -2.01
N VAL A 94 -10.79 10.91 -1.96
CA VAL A 94 -9.95 11.49 -3.01
C VAL A 94 -10.00 10.70 -4.32
N GLN A 95 -10.19 9.38 -4.26
CA GLN A 95 -10.44 8.54 -5.44
C GLN A 95 -11.74 8.97 -6.14
N VAL A 96 -12.84 9.11 -5.39
CA VAL A 96 -14.13 9.57 -5.94
C VAL A 96 -14.00 10.97 -6.55
N LEU A 97 -13.32 11.90 -5.88
CA LEU A 97 -13.08 13.25 -6.43
C LEU A 97 -12.27 13.20 -7.73
N GLY A 98 -11.22 12.37 -7.80
CA GLY A 98 -10.43 12.16 -9.01
C GLY A 98 -11.29 11.62 -10.17
N ALA A 99 -12.14 10.63 -9.89
CA ALA A 99 -13.05 10.06 -10.87
C ALA A 99 -14.10 11.06 -11.38
N LEU A 100 -14.68 11.88 -10.49
CA LEU A 100 -15.64 12.92 -10.86
C LEU A 100 -15.00 13.97 -11.79
N CYS A 101 -13.79 14.43 -11.45
CA CYS A 101 -13.03 15.34 -12.31
C CYS A 101 -12.76 14.71 -13.68
N ALA A 102 -12.30 13.46 -13.69
CA ALA A 102 -11.97 12.73 -14.91
C ALA A 102 -13.16 12.50 -15.84
N ALA A 103 -14.29 12.04 -15.31
CA ALA A 103 -15.51 11.83 -16.09
C ALA A 103 -16.03 13.16 -16.67
N ARG A 104 -15.98 14.25 -15.89
CA ARG A 104 -16.35 15.58 -16.40
C ARG A 104 -15.41 16.05 -17.52
N MET A 105 -14.10 15.87 -17.37
CA MET A 105 -13.13 16.20 -18.42
C MET A 105 -13.36 15.35 -19.68
N GLY A 106 -13.61 14.05 -19.52
CA GLY A 106 -13.97 13.16 -20.62
C GLY A 106 -15.24 13.61 -21.34
N ALA A 107 -16.31 13.87 -20.60
CA ALA A 107 -17.57 14.36 -21.17
C ALA A 107 -17.41 15.70 -21.91
N LEU A 108 -16.58 16.63 -21.42
CA LEU A 108 -16.26 17.87 -22.13
C LEU A 108 -15.47 17.62 -23.42
N ALA A 109 -14.59 16.61 -23.44
CA ALA A 109 -13.76 16.29 -24.59
C ALA A 109 -14.51 15.54 -25.69
N ILE A 110 -15.39 14.61 -25.31
CA ILE A 110 -16.03 13.69 -26.28
C ILE A 110 -17.55 13.80 -26.35
N GLY A 111 -18.21 14.52 -25.43
CA GLY A 111 -19.66 14.54 -25.25
C GLY A 111 -20.11 13.52 -24.18
N ALA A 112 -21.04 13.90 -23.32
CA ALA A 112 -21.55 13.03 -22.23
C ALA A 112 -22.33 11.82 -22.78
N GLU A 113 -22.94 11.96 -23.95
CA GLU A 113 -23.58 10.87 -24.67
C GLU A 113 -22.59 9.82 -25.19
N ASN A 114 -21.31 10.16 -25.30
CA ASN A 114 -20.24 9.28 -25.75
C ASN A 114 -19.40 8.72 -24.59
N THR A 115 -19.60 9.16 -23.34
CA THR A 115 -18.92 8.56 -22.19
C THR A 115 -19.57 7.21 -21.86
N PRO A 116 -18.78 6.14 -21.61
CA PRO A 116 -19.35 4.85 -21.26
C PRO A 116 -20.05 4.90 -19.89
N LEU A 117 -21.21 4.26 -19.79
CA LEU A 117 -21.91 3.99 -18.54
C LEU A 117 -21.85 2.48 -18.25
N PRO A 118 -21.22 2.03 -17.14
CA PRO A 118 -21.30 0.62 -16.78
C PRO A 118 -22.74 0.27 -16.42
N GLN A 119 -23.28 -0.74 -17.09
CA GLN A 119 -24.63 -1.27 -16.88
C GLN A 119 -24.68 -2.74 -17.34
N PRO A 120 -25.65 -3.54 -16.84
CA PRO A 120 -25.91 -4.87 -17.40
C PRO A 120 -26.15 -4.80 -18.91
N GLY A 121 -25.65 -5.81 -19.64
CA GLY A 121 -25.96 -5.99 -21.06
C GLY A 121 -27.47 -6.13 -21.31
N ALA A 122 -27.93 -5.88 -22.54
CA ALA A 122 -29.35 -5.76 -22.89
C ALA A 122 -30.22 -6.96 -22.42
N ASP A 123 -29.67 -8.18 -22.44
CA ASP A 123 -30.35 -9.41 -22.05
C ASP A 123 -29.75 -10.07 -20.79
N VAL A 124 -28.97 -9.31 -20.02
CA VAL A 124 -28.27 -9.81 -18.84
C VAL A 124 -29.07 -9.49 -17.57
N MET A 125 -29.41 -10.52 -16.79
CA MET A 125 -30.05 -10.29 -15.49
C MET A 125 -29.10 -9.53 -14.57
N THR A 126 -29.64 -8.58 -13.80
CA THR A 126 -28.88 -7.78 -12.82
C THR A 126 -28.06 -8.63 -11.86
N GLY A 127 -28.56 -9.80 -11.45
CA GLY A 127 -27.81 -10.74 -10.60
C GLY A 127 -26.56 -11.32 -11.25
N HIS A 128 -26.57 -11.57 -12.57
CA HIS A 128 -25.38 -12.02 -13.30
C HIS A 128 -24.35 -10.90 -13.45
N ALA A 129 -24.80 -9.67 -13.71
CA ALA A 129 -23.92 -8.50 -13.72
C ALA A 129 -23.28 -8.27 -12.34
N PHE A 130 -24.05 -8.39 -11.26
CA PHE A 130 -23.54 -8.31 -9.89
C PHE A 130 -22.49 -9.39 -9.63
N LEU A 131 -22.76 -10.63 -10.03
CA LEU A 131 -21.82 -11.74 -9.86
C LEU A 131 -20.50 -11.48 -10.60
N MET A 132 -20.55 -10.90 -11.81
CA MET A 132 -19.33 -10.54 -12.55
C MET A 132 -18.55 -9.42 -11.90
N GLU A 133 -19.21 -8.35 -11.43
CA GLU A 133 -18.54 -7.28 -10.67
C GLU A 133 -17.90 -7.83 -9.40
N PHE A 134 -18.58 -8.73 -8.68
CA PHE A 134 -18.02 -9.40 -7.50
C PHE A 134 -16.79 -10.26 -7.85
N LEU A 135 -16.91 -11.20 -8.80
CA LEU A 135 -15.87 -12.18 -9.10
C LEU A 135 -14.60 -11.54 -9.69
N PHE A 136 -14.74 -10.58 -10.60
CA PHE A 136 -13.59 -9.93 -11.21
C PHE A 136 -12.95 -8.88 -10.30
N THR A 137 -13.71 -8.24 -9.40
CA THR A 137 -13.10 -7.43 -8.34
C THR A 137 -12.39 -8.31 -7.31
N TYR A 138 -12.98 -9.44 -6.92
CA TYR A 138 -12.29 -10.44 -6.10
C TYR A 138 -10.96 -10.88 -6.74
N ALA A 139 -10.96 -11.19 -8.04
CA ALA A 139 -9.75 -11.59 -8.75
C ALA A 139 -8.70 -10.47 -8.79
N LEU A 140 -9.13 -9.24 -9.09
CA LEU A 140 -8.27 -8.04 -9.04
C LEU A 140 -7.62 -7.89 -7.68
N ASP A 141 -8.42 -7.86 -6.62
CA ASP A 141 -7.95 -7.57 -5.28
C ASP A 141 -7.12 -8.74 -4.72
N ALA A 142 -7.46 -9.99 -5.04
CA ALA A 142 -6.63 -11.14 -4.70
C ALA A 142 -5.25 -11.06 -5.38
N VAL A 143 -5.18 -10.64 -6.65
CA VAL A 143 -3.90 -10.38 -7.33
C VAL A 143 -3.15 -9.26 -6.64
N VAL A 144 -3.79 -8.10 -6.39
CA VAL A 144 -3.16 -6.96 -5.70
C VAL A 144 -2.51 -7.41 -4.39
N LEU A 145 -3.27 -8.06 -3.51
CA LEU A 145 -2.78 -8.47 -2.20
C LEU A 145 -1.58 -9.43 -2.32
N ASN A 146 -1.65 -10.41 -3.22
CA ASN A 146 -0.61 -11.43 -3.33
C ASN A 146 0.66 -10.99 -4.08
N VAL A 147 0.59 -10.00 -4.98
CA VAL A 147 1.75 -9.60 -5.80
C VAL A 147 2.41 -8.31 -5.35
N ALA A 148 1.67 -7.43 -4.68
CA ALA A 148 2.13 -6.10 -4.29
C ALA A 148 2.26 -5.93 -2.78
N THR A 149 1.73 -6.87 -2.00
CA THR A 149 1.60 -6.66 -0.57
C THR A 149 2.23 -7.78 0.26
N THR A 150 2.44 -8.98 -0.28
CA THR A 150 3.08 -10.13 0.39
C THR A 150 4.60 -10.01 0.46
N VAL A 151 5.17 -10.37 1.61
CA VAL A 151 6.60 -10.39 1.90
C VAL A 151 7.38 -11.34 0.99
N SER A 152 6.84 -12.53 0.75
CA SER A 152 7.48 -13.54 -0.11
C SER A 152 7.65 -13.09 -1.57
N THR A 153 6.94 -12.03 -1.98
CA THR A 153 7.02 -11.41 -3.31
C THR A 153 7.77 -10.08 -3.31
N GLU A 154 8.48 -9.76 -2.23
CA GLU A 154 9.26 -8.53 -2.14
C GLU A 154 10.33 -8.43 -3.23
N GLY A 155 10.53 -7.23 -3.77
CA GLY A 155 11.39 -6.99 -4.94
C GLY A 155 10.78 -7.41 -6.28
N ASN A 156 9.57 -8.00 -6.29
CA ASN A 156 8.81 -8.21 -7.52
C ASN A 156 8.59 -6.87 -8.23
N SER A 157 9.07 -6.74 -9.47
CA SER A 157 8.85 -5.54 -10.29
C SER A 157 7.67 -5.69 -11.26
N PHE A 158 7.00 -6.84 -11.28
CA PHE A 158 5.89 -7.15 -12.20
C PHE A 158 4.51 -6.88 -11.59
N TYR A 159 4.41 -6.41 -10.34
CA TYR A 159 3.13 -6.20 -9.64
C TYR A 159 2.18 -5.27 -10.41
N GLY A 160 2.66 -4.12 -10.89
CA GLY A 160 1.84 -3.17 -11.64
C GLY A 160 1.29 -3.77 -12.92
N LEU A 161 2.13 -4.51 -13.67
CA LEU A 161 1.71 -5.23 -14.86
C LEU A 161 0.68 -6.33 -14.53
N ALA A 162 0.93 -7.16 -13.51
CA ALA A 162 0.02 -8.23 -13.08
C ALA A 162 -1.38 -7.70 -12.72
N ILE A 163 -1.43 -6.57 -12.01
CA ILE A 163 -2.69 -5.90 -11.64
C ILE A 163 -3.39 -5.35 -12.90
N GLY A 164 -2.65 -4.65 -13.78
CA GLY A 164 -3.21 -4.08 -15.01
C GLY A 164 -3.74 -5.12 -16.01
N VAL A 165 -3.04 -6.26 -16.17
CA VAL A 165 -3.51 -7.34 -17.05
C VAL A 165 -4.73 -8.06 -16.47
N THR A 166 -4.86 -8.12 -15.13
CA THR A 166 -6.07 -8.65 -14.48
C THR A 166 -7.30 -7.80 -14.83
N VAL A 167 -7.17 -6.47 -14.75
CA VAL A 167 -8.25 -5.55 -15.17
C VAL A 167 -8.52 -5.66 -16.68
N THR A 168 -7.48 -5.77 -17.50
CA THR A 168 -7.63 -5.97 -18.95
C THR A 168 -8.44 -7.23 -19.26
N ALA A 169 -8.06 -8.36 -18.66
CA ALA A 169 -8.73 -9.64 -18.87
C ALA A 169 -10.19 -9.59 -18.39
N GLY A 170 -10.43 -9.02 -17.20
CA GLY A 170 -11.78 -8.85 -16.67
C GLY A 170 -12.65 -7.96 -17.54
N ALA A 171 -12.12 -6.85 -18.04
CA ALA A 171 -12.88 -5.93 -18.89
C ALA A 171 -13.21 -6.55 -20.27
N TYR A 172 -12.32 -7.37 -20.84
CA TYR A 172 -12.65 -8.16 -22.03
C TYR A 172 -13.74 -9.21 -21.76
N ALA A 173 -13.65 -9.92 -20.64
CA ALA A 173 -14.53 -11.04 -20.35
C ALA A 173 -15.93 -10.61 -19.84
N ALA A 174 -15.97 -9.70 -18.87
CA ALA A 174 -17.20 -9.28 -18.21
C ALA A 174 -17.78 -7.96 -18.75
N GLY A 175 -17.06 -7.23 -19.61
CA GLY A 175 -17.56 -5.98 -20.21
C GLY A 175 -18.95 -6.14 -20.85
N PRO A 176 -19.18 -7.15 -21.72
CA PRO A 176 -20.51 -7.40 -22.30
C PRO A 176 -21.60 -7.80 -21.29
N VAL A 177 -21.22 -8.22 -20.07
CA VAL A 177 -22.13 -8.73 -19.05
C VAL A 177 -22.52 -7.64 -18.06
N SER A 178 -21.54 -6.98 -17.42
CA SER A 178 -21.76 -5.99 -16.36
C SER A 178 -21.31 -4.57 -16.69
N GLY A 179 -20.62 -4.35 -17.82
CA GLY A 179 -19.90 -3.11 -18.08
C GLY A 179 -18.53 -3.02 -17.41
N ALA A 180 -18.14 -4.02 -16.61
CA ALA A 180 -16.80 -4.21 -16.05
C ALA A 180 -16.21 -2.97 -15.36
N ALA A 181 -16.92 -2.40 -14.39
CA ALA A 181 -16.41 -1.23 -13.67
C ALA A 181 -15.30 -1.62 -12.69
N PHE A 182 -15.52 -2.67 -11.89
CA PHE A 182 -14.65 -3.21 -10.83
C PHE A 182 -14.15 -2.20 -9.80
N ASN A 183 -14.64 -0.96 -9.86
CA ASN A 183 -14.13 0.18 -9.14
C ASN A 183 -15.28 1.16 -8.83
N PRO A 184 -15.69 1.27 -7.55
CA PRO A 184 -16.78 2.16 -7.17
C PRO A 184 -16.51 3.65 -7.47
N ALA A 185 -15.26 4.11 -7.42
CA ALA A 185 -14.92 5.49 -7.74
C ALA A 185 -15.09 5.78 -9.24
N VAL A 186 -14.55 4.91 -10.10
CA VAL A 186 -14.72 5.02 -11.57
C VAL A 186 -16.21 5.03 -11.93
N ALA A 187 -16.98 4.08 -11.38
CA ALA A 187 -18.42 4.02 -11.60
C ALA A 187 -19.10 5.32 -11.16
N THR A 188 -18.76 5.86 -9.98
CA THR A 188 -19.30 7.13 -9.49
C THR A 188 -19.02 8.29 -10.43
N GLY A 189 -17.78 8.39 -10.94
CA GLY A 189 -17.42 9.40 -11.93
C GLY A 189 -18.32 9.33 -13.17
N LEU A 190 -18.44 8.14 -13.76
CA LEU A 190 -19.22 7.93 -14.98
C LEU A 190 -20.71 8.19 -14.74
N PHE A 191 -21.30 7.65 -13.68
CA PHE A 191 -22.71 7.90 -13.33
C PHE A 191 -23.01 9.40 -13.14
N ALA A 192 -22.06 10.20 -12.66
CA ALA A 192 -22.26 11.64 -12.44
C ALA A 192 -22.41 12.47 -13.73
N VAL A 193 -22.06 11.91 -14.91
CA VAL A 193 -22.26 12.58 -16.21
C VAL A 193 -23.45 12.03 -16.99
N HIS A 194 -24.22 11.09 -16.42
CA HIS A 194 -25.42 10.52 -17.01
C HIS A 194 -26.67 10.82 -16.18
N GLU A 195 -27.84 10.84 -16.83
CA GLU A 195 -29.14 11.18 -16.20
C GLU A 195 -29.83 9.99 -15.50
N THR A 196 -29.09 8.92 -15.17
CA THR A 196 -29.65 7.71 -14.56
C THR A 196 -28.75 7.18 -13.47
N THR A 197 -29.34 6.60 -12.43
CA THR A 197 -28.65 5.91 -11.33
C THR A 197 -29.14 4.48 -11.14
N LYS A 198 -29.92 3.94 -12.10
CA LYS A 198 -30.66 2.68 -11.98
C LYS A 198 -29.83 1.51 -11.43
N TYR A 199 -28.59 1.37 -11.91
CA TYR A 199 -27.68 0.29 -11.51
C TYR A 199 -26.51 0.76 -10.63
N PHE A 200 -26.51 2.02 -10.18
CA PHE A 200 -25.38 2.61 -9.46
C PHE A 200 -24.95 1.79 -8.23
N TRP A 201 -25.93 1.28 -7.46
CA TRP A 201 -25.68 0.47 -6.27
C TRP A 201 -24.86 -0.80 -6.57
N LEU A 202 -25.05 -1.39 -7.75
CA LEU A 202 -24.39 -2.64 -8.16
C LEU A 202 -22.87 -2.47 -8.20
N TYR A 203 -22.41 -1.30 -8.63
CA TYR A 203 -20.99 -0.96 -8.78
C TYR A 203 -20.34 -0.47 -7.49
N TRP A 204 -21.11 -0.35 -6.41
CA TRP A 204 -20.56 -0.20 -5.06
C TRP A 204 -20.59 -1.52 -4.31
N VAL A 205 -21.75 -2.18 -4.25
CA VAL A 205 -21.94 -3.39 -3.44
C VAL A 205 -21.17 -4.58 -4.03
N GLY A 206 -21.20 -4.78 -5.35
CA GLY A 206 -20.48 -5.87 -6.02
C GLY A 206 -18.97 -5.80 -5.77
N PRO A 207 -18.30 -4.70 -6.19
CA PRO A 207 -16.86 -4.55 -5.98
C PRO A 207 -16.43 -4.56 -4.51
N LEU A 208 -17.13 -3.84 -3.60
CA LEU A 208 -16.74 -3.84 -2.19
C LEU A 208 -16.85 -5.23 -1.53
N SER A 209 -17.88 -6.01 -1.90
CA SER A 209 -18.00 -7.39 -1.41
C SER A 209 -16.92 -8.31 -2.00
N GLY A 210 -16.53 -8.09 -3.26
CA GLY A 210 -15.39 -8.77 -3.89
C GLY A 210 -14.06 -8.49 -3.18
N GLY A 211 -13.78 -7.23 -2.87
CA GLY A 211 -12.56 -6.83 -2.15
C GLY A 211 -12.52 -7.33 -0.70
N LEU A 212 -13.66 -7.31 -0.01
CA LEU A 212 -13.79 -7.94 1.31
C LEU A 212 -13.48 -9.45 1.22
N ALA A 213 -14.06 -10.16 0.25
CA ALA A 213 -13.81 -11.59 0.06
C ALA A 213 -12.35 -11.88 -0.27
N ALA A 214 -11.69 -11.04 -1.07
CA ALA A 214 -10.27 -11.17 -1.40
C ALA A 214 -9.37 -10.97 -0.18
N GLY A 215 -9.66 -9.98 0.66
CA GLY A 215 -8.94 -9.77 1.92
C GLY A 215 -9.09 -10.95 2.89
N LEU A 216 -10.30 -11.50 3.02
CA LEU A 216 -10.53 -12.71 3.82
C LEU A 216 -9.80 -13.94 3.24
N PHE A 217 -9.85 -14.12 1.92
CA PHE A 217 -9.14 -15.18 1.23
C PHE A 217 -7.62 -15.09 1.42
N PHE A 218 -7.06 -13.88 1.36
CA PHE A 218 -5.64 -13.65 1.61
C PHE A 218 -5.19 -14.19 2.97
N HIS A 219 -5.99 -13.98 4.03
CA HIS A 219 -5.70 -14.51 5.35
C HIS A 219 -5.77 -16.04 5.43
N LEU A 220 -6.54 -16.70 4.57
CA LEU A 220 -6.63 -18.17 4.55
C LEU A 220 -5.40 -18.81 3.88
N ILE A 221 -4.84 -18.18 2.86
CA ILE A 221 -3.73 -18.75 2.07
C ILE A 221 -2.35 -18.25 2.49
N ASN A 222 -2.27 -17.14 3.22
CA ASN A 222 -1.02 -16.57 3.71
C ASN A 222 -1.03 -16.51 5.25
N SER A 223 -1.15 -17.66 5.91
CA SER A 223 -1.20 -17.72 7.39
C SER A 223 0.03 -17.09 8.06
N GLU A 224 1.21 -17.22 7.44
CA GLU A 224 2.46 -16.61 7.91
C GLU A 224 2.40 -15.07 7.94
N GLU A 225 1.62 -14.46 7.04
CA GLU A 225 1.37 -13.01 7.03
C GLU A 225 0.42 -12.57 8.15
N ASN A 226 -0.41 -13.48 8.67
CA ASN A 226 -1.30 -13.20 9.79
C ASN A 226 -0.53 -13.16 11.11
N ASP A 227 0.48 -14.02 11.25
CA ASP A 227 1.36 -14.02 12.42
C ASP A 227 2.08 -12.67 12.54
N LEU A 228 2.53 -12.10 11.41
CA LEU A 228 3.10 -10.74 11.36
C LEU A 228 2.13 -9.63 11.81
N ARG A 229 0.82 -9.89 11.84
CA ARG A 229 -0.23 -8.95 12.29
C ARG A 229 -0.62 -9.13 13.76
N PHE A 230 -0.47 -10.33 14.32
CA PHE A 230 -1.02 -10.70 15.64
C PHE A 230 -0.01 -11.25 16.65
N GLY A 231 1.27 -11.46 16.29
CA GLY A 231 2.23 -12.10 17.19
C GLY A 231 3.04 -11.16 18.09
N ALA A 232 3.51 -11.76 19.19
CA ALA A 232 4.24 -11.15 20.28
C ALA A 232 5.66 -10.69 19.86
N ALA A 233 6.41 -10.10 20.80
CA ALA A 233 7.71 -9.45 20.57
C ALA A 233 8.77 -10.27 19.79
N ASP A 234 8.64 -11.59 19.73
CA ASP A 234 9.51 -12.51 18.97
C ASP A 234 9.38 -12.33 17.44
N ASP A 235 8.35 -11.61 16.96
CA ASP A 235 8.15 -11.33 15.54
C ASP A 235 8.95 -10.15 14.99
N LEU A 236 9.80 -9.49 15.80
CA LEU A 236 10.70 -8.44 15.29
C LEU A 236 11.68 -8.97 14.22
N GLU A 237 12.13 -10.22 14.36
CA GLU A 237 13.06 -10.87 13.43
C GLU A 237 12.38 -11.21 12.08
N LYS A 238 11.11 -11.65 12.14
CA LYS A 238 10.29 -11.90 10.95
C LYS A 238 9.80 -10.60 10.31
N ARG A 239 9.49 -9.57 11.11
CA ARG A 239 9.12 -8.22 10.65
C ARG A 239 10.31 -7.51 10.00
N ALA A 240 11.52 -7.66 10.52
CA ALA A 240 12.75 -7.17 9.89
C ALA A 240 13.06 -7.88 8.57
N ALA A 241 12.75 -9.18 8.48
CA ALA A 241 12.81 -9.92 7.22
C ALA A 241 11.67 -9.57 6.24
N ALA A 242 10.57 -8.99 6.73
CA ALA A 242 9.33 -8.72 5.99
C ALA A 242 9.13 -7.27 5.50
N VAL A 243 10.03 -6.35 5.86
CA VAL A 243 9.88 -4.91 5.59
C VAL A 243 10.88 -4.40 4.53
N GLY A 244 11.58 -5.29 3.80
CA GLY A 244 12.21 -4.88 2.55
C GLY A 244 13.30 -3.83 2.63
N GLY A 245 14.46 -4.27 3.09
CA GLY A 245 15.67 -3.48 2.93
C GLY A 245 16.90 -4.20 3.46
N HIS A 246 17.65 -4.86 2.57
CA HIS A 246 19.08 -5.18 2.75
C HIS A 246 19.44 -6.22 3.84
N THR A 247 18.77 -7.37 3.88
CA THR A 247 18.94 -8.36 4.97
C THR A 247 19.96 -9.49 4.73
N SER A 248 20.82 -9.46 3.70
CA SER A 248 21.96 -10.39 3.68
C SER A 248 23.13 -9.92 4.55
N VAL A 249 23.31 -8.60 4.69
CA VAL A 249 24.37 -7.99 5.52
C VAL A 249 23.88 -7.84 6.96
N TYR A 250 22.63 -7.40 7.15
CA TYR A 250 21.98 -7.24 8.47
C TYR A 250 21.94 -8.54 9.30
N ARG A 251 21.77 -9.70 8.64
CA ARG A 251 21.69 -11.03 9.28
C ARG A 251 22.99 -11.45 9.97
N THR A 252 24.15 -11.08 9.46
CA THR A 252 25.43 -11.56 10.00
C THR A 252 25.91 -10.68 11.15
N GLU A 253 25.85 -9.36 10.96
CA GLU A 253 26.44 -8.39 11.88
C GLU A 253 25.62 -8.21 13.16
N VAL A 254 24.29 -8.16 13.07
CA VAL A 254 23.40 -8.05 14.25
C VAL A 254 23.40 -9.34 15.08
N THR A 255 23.42 -10.49 14.41
CA THR A 255 23.45 -11.79 15.09
C THR A 255 24.79 -12.01 15.80
N ASP A 256 25.91 -11.55 15.22
CA ASP A 256 27.23 -11.66 15.82
C ASP A 256 27.44 -10.64 16.96
N TRP A 257 26.87 -9.43 16.84
CA TRP A 257 26.78 -8.48 17.95
C TRP A 257 25.97 -9.05 19.12
N LEU A 258 24.76 -9.58 18.87
CA LEU A 258 23.92 -10.21 19.90
C LEU A 258 24.61 -11.39 20.58
N LYS A 259 25.36 -12.21 19.84
CA LYS A 259 26.19 -13.29 20.40
C LYS A 259 27.32 -12.75 21.27
N SER A 260 27.96 -11.64 20.89
CA SER A 260 29.01 -11.00 21.69
C SER A 260 28.46 -10.47 23.03
N VAL A 261 27.22 -9.96 23.04
CA VAL A 261 26.52 -9.49 24.25
C VAL A 261 26.04 -10.66 25.11
N ARG A 262 25.58 -11.77 24.49
CA ARG A 262 25.23 -13.02 25.19
C ARG A 262 26.46 -13.72 25.82
N GLY A 263 27.67 -13.42 25.35
CA GLY A 263 28.94 -14.07 25.72
C GLY A 263 29.59 -13.70 27.06
N GLY A 264 28.93 -12.92 27.94
CA GLY A 264 29.35 -12.79 29.34
C GLY A 264 29.87 -11.42 29.80
N VAL A 265 29.40 -10.32 29.23
CA VAL A 265 29.62 -8.97 29.80
C VAL A 265 28.40 -8.56 30.62
N SER A 266 28.61 -8.13 31.86
CA SER A 266 27.54 -7.52 32.69
C SER A 266 26.94 -6.32 31.95
N TYR A 267 25.61 -6.26 31.83
CA TYR A 267 24.87 -5.20 31.13
C TYR A 267 25.31 -3.78 31.53
N GLN A 268 25.69 -3.61 32.80
CA GLN A 268 26.16 -2.35 33.38
C GLN A 268 27.47 -1.87 32.77
N LYS A 269 28.36 -2.79 32.35
CA LYS A 269 29.64 -2.43 31.70
C LYS A 269 29.46 -2.01 30.24
N SER A 270 28.45 -2.57 29.57
CA SER A 270 28.12 -2.24 28.18
C SER A 270 27.44 -0.87 28.11
N PHE A 271 26.45 -0.63 28.97
CA PHE A 271 25.79 0.68 29.08
C PHE A 271 26.79 1.79 29.41
N ALA A 272 27.63 1.59 30.44
CA ALA A 272 28.65 2.56 30.83
C ALA A 272 29.79 2.74 29.81
N SER A 273 29.91 1.89 28.79
CA SER A 273 30.86 2.09 27.69
C SER A 273 30.29 2.90 26.53
N LEU A 274 28.96 3.02 26.47
CA LEU A 274 28.23 3.77 25.45
C LEU A 274 27.89 5.18 25.95
N ASP A 275 27.50 5.32 27.21
CA ASP A 275 27.32 6.60 27.92
C ASP A 275 28.69 7.27 28.17
N ARG A 276 29.10 8.15 27.25
CA ARG A 276 30.42 8.80 27.27
C ARG A 276 30.42 10.06 28.10
N ASP A 277 29.29 10.76 28.16
CA ASP A 277 29.16 12.01 28.92
C ASP A 277 28.72 11.79 30.37
N GLY A 278 28.28 10.58 30.72
CA GLY A 278 27.94 10.15 32.07
C GLY A 278 26.55 10.57 32.51
N ASP A 279 25.66 10.94 31.58
CA ASP A 279 24.31 11.45 31.88
C ASP A 279 23.29 10.33 32.19
N LYS A 280 23.73 9.06 32.11
CA LYS A 280 22.94 7.83 32.32
C LYS A 280 21.88 7.60 31.25
N LYS A 281 22.05 8.20 30.09
CA LYS A 281 21.30 7.98 28.87
C LYS A 281 22.30 7.70 27.75
N ILE A 282 21.81 7.16 26.64
CA ILE A 282 22.61 6.99 25.42
C ILE A 282 21.98 7.84 24.35
N SER A 283 22.71 8.84 23.87
CA SER A 283 22.29 9.67 22.74
C SER A 283 22.56 8.97 21.39
N LEU A 284 21.90 9.46 20.34
CA LEU A 284 22.15 8.96 18.98
C LEU A 284 23.61 9.18 18.58
N GLU A 285 24.24 10.25 19.04
CA GLU A 285 25.65 10.56 18.76
C GLU A 285 26.59 9.57 19.42
N GLU A 286 26.33 9.20 20.67
CA GLU A 286 27.11 8.20 21.41
C GLU A 286 26.96 6.81 20.82
N LEU A 287 25.72 6.42 20.48
CA LEU A 287 25.45 5.16 19.81
C LEU A 287 26.10 5.12 18.43
N THR A 288 26.01 6.21 17.68
CA THR A 288 26.63 6.36 16.35
C THR A 288 28.14 6.24 16.44
N SER A 289 28.75 6.92 17.41
CA SER A 289 30.20 6.87 17.60
C SER A 289 30.69 5.46 17.95
N ALA A 290 29.94 4.73 18.77
CA ALA A 290 30.31 3.38 19.19
C ALA A 290 30.13 2.34 18.07
N LEU A 291 29.08 2.48 17.25
CA LEU A 291 28.73 1.48 16.24
C LEU A 291 29.34 1.75 14.86
N LEU A 292 29.72 2.99 14.54
CA LEU A 292 30.54 3.30 13.37
C LEU A 292 31.90 2.59 13.44
N GLU A 293 32.52 2.54 14.63
CA GLU A 293 33.77 1.81 14.86
C GLU A 293 33.63 0.30 14.61
N GLN A 294 32.41 -0.23 14.67
CA GLN A 294 32.09 -1.64 14.40
C GLN A 294 31.64 -1.90 12.95
N GLY A 295 31.69 -0.88 12.07
CA GLY A 295 31.42 -1.02 10.64
C GLY A 295 29.96 -0.78 10.23
N LEU A 296 29.07 -0.39 11.16
CA LEU A 296 27.70 -0.02 10.82
C LEU A 296 27.64 1.36 10.19
N ASN A 297 26.70 1.59 9.27
CA ASN A 297 26.46 2.91 8.71
C ASN A 297 25.45 3.72 9.53
N THR A 298 25.42 5.03 9.32
CA THR A 298 24.58 5.97 10.08
C THR A 298 23.09 5.71 9.96
N THR A 299 22.61 5.16 8.84
CA THR A 299 21.21 4.80 8.65
C THR A 299 20.84 3.62 9.55
N GLN A 300 21.65 2.57 9.56
CA GLN A 300 21.43 1.40 10.43
C GLN A 300 21.41 1.79 11.89
N ILE A 301 22.30 2.70 12.30
CA ILE A 301 22.39 3.14 13.69
C ILE A 301 21.18 4.01 14.07
N SER A 302 20.71 4.86 13.16
CA SER A 302 19.48 5.65 13.36
C SER A 302 18.25 4.76 13.51
N ASP A 303 18.15 3.68 12.74
CA ASP A 303 17.02 2.74 12.83
C ASP A 303 17.07 1.94 14.14
N MET A 304 18.27 1.52 14.56
CA MET A 304 18.49 0.87 15.86
C MET A 304 18.13 1.80 17.02
N PHE A 305 18.51 3.07 16.92
CA PHE A 305 18.20 4.09 17.91
C PHE A 305 16.68 4.30 18.03
N ALA A 306 15.99 4.47 16.90
CA ALA A 306 14.53 4.65 16.87
C ALA A 306 13.76 3.43 17.38
N ALA A 307 14.32 2.23 17.27
CA ALA A 307 13.72 1.02 17.84
C ALA A 307 13.95 0.91 19.36
N ALA A 308 15.01 1.54 19.87
CA ALA A 308 15.42 1.47 21.26
C ALA A 308 14.84 2.60 22.12
N ASP A 309 14.66 3.79 21.53
CA ASP A 309 14.01 4.96 22.12
C ASP A 309 12.48 4.77 22.07
N THR A 310 11.93 4.16 23.12
CA THR A 310 10.54 3.69 23.12
C THR A 310 9.53 4.78 23.44
N ASP A 311 9.96 5.80 24.18
CA ASP A 311 9.15 7.00 24.45
C ASP A 311 9.44 8.15 23.49
N ASN A 312 10.41 7.96 22.58
CA ASN A 312 10.79 8.89 21.52
C ASN A 312 11.26 10.25 22.10
N ASP A 313 11.96 10.20 23.25
CA ASP A 313 12.53 11.35 23.95
C ASP A 313 13.90 11.78 23.40
N GLY A 314 14.43 11.03 22.43
CA GLY A 314 15.70 11.30 21.78
C GLY A 314 16.91 10.72 22.52
N THR A 315 16.68 9.88 23.53
CA THR A 315 17.72 9.21 24.33
C THR A 315 17.30 7.79 24.69
N ILE A 316 18.26 6.90 24.92
CA ILE A 316 17.96 5.54 25.40
C ILE A 316 18.33 5.48 26.88
N THR A 317 17.33 5.30 27.73
CA THR A 317 17.54 5.14 29.17
C THR A 317 18.06 3.74 29.52
N GLU A 318 18.65 3.58 30.70
CA GLU A 318 19.06 2.27 31.21
C GLU A 318 17.87 1.28 31.25
N ALA A 319 16.66 1.77 31.55
CA ALA A 319 15.44 0.96 31.56
C ALA A 319 15.05 0.47 30.17
N GLU A 320 15.15 1.31 29.14
CA GLU A 320 14.88 0.94 27.75
C GLU A 320 15.94 -0.01 27.21
N TYR A 321 17.21 0.28 27.52
CA TYR A 321 18.33 -0.59 27.18
C TYR A 321 18.18 -1.98 27.80
N ILE A 322 17.83 -2.07 29.08
CA ILE A 322 17.56 -3.34 29.76
C ILE A 322 16.33 -4.02 29.17
N ALA A 323 15.24 -3.29 28.88
CA ALA A 323 14.03 -3.87 28.29
C ALA A 323 14.30 -4.51 26.92
N ILE A 324 15.18 -3.92 26.12
CA ILE A 324 15.64 -4.48 24.84
C ILE A 324 16.48 -5.76 25.08
N LEU A 325 17.39 -5.73 26.06
CA LEU A 325 18.24 -6.87 26.39
C LEU A 325 17.49 -8.04 27.04
N GLU A 326 16.48 -7.76 27.86
CA GLU A 326 15.62 -8.78 28.48
C GLU A 326 14.72 -9.43 27.44
N LYS A 327 14.11 -8.64 26.55
CA LYS A 327 13.39 -9.16 25.37
C LYS A 327 14.30 -10.05 24.52
N ALA A 328 15.56 -9.68 24.35
CA ALA A 328 16.55 -10.48 23.62
C ALA A 328 17.06 -11.73 24.37
N LYS A 329 16.79 -11.87 25.68
CA LYS A 329 17.13 -13.06 26.49
C LYS A 329 15.96 -14.04 26.62
N SER A 330 14.73 -13.55 26.55
CA SER A 330 13.51 -14.36 26.55
C SER A 330 13.15 -14.95 25.18
N ALA A 331 13.91 -14.60 24.14
CA ALA A 331 13.83 -15.10 22.76
C ALA A 331 15.04 -15.99 22.42
#